data_AF-A0AA41TA31-F1
#
_entry.id   AF-A0AA41TA31-F1
#
_cell.length_a   1.000
_cell.length_b   1.000
_cell.length_c   1.000
_cell.angle_alpha   90.00
_cell.angle_beta   90.00
_cell.angle_gamma   90.00
#
_symmetry.space_group_name_H-M   'P 1'
#
loop_
_entity.id
_entity.type
_entity.pdbx_description
1 polymer ?
#
loop_
_entity_poly.entity_id
_entity_poly.type
_entity_poly.pdbx_seq_one_letter_code
_entity_poly.pdbx_strand_id
1 'polypeptide(L)'
;MEPMDQLDDEEGLPEKLVIKNQQFHKEREQPPRFAQAGSFESEYATRWKALTEMEKRQQDQVDHTIKVAREKLEMEMEAAHGEHQVMLMRQDLMRRQEELRRMEELHNQEVQKRKQLELRQEEERRRREEEVRRQQEEMMQRQQEGFKGTLR
;
A
#
# COMPACT_ATOMS: atom_id res chain seq x y z
N MET A 1 -5.01 -29.27 0.98
CA MET A 1 -6.25 -29.73 1.63
C MET A 1 -5.94 -31.08 2.22
N GLU A 2 -6.07 -31.22 3.54
CA GLU A 2 -5.91 -32.52 4.18
C GLU A 2 -7.17 -33.37 3.91
N PRO A 3 -7.02 -34.67 3.64
CA PRO A 3 -8.16 -35.57 3.49
C PRO A 3 -8.95 -35.60 4.80
N MET A 4 -10.27 -35.49 4.71
CA MET A 4 -11.13 -35.63 5.88
C MET A 4 -11.10 -37.09 6.35
N ASP A 5 -10.85 -37.29 7.64
CA ASP A 5 -11.02 -38.58 8.26
C ASP A 5 -12.50 -38.99 8.21
N GLN A 6 -12.77 -40.16 7.64
CA GLN A 6 -14.10 -40.75 7.61
C GLN A 6 -14.30 -41.56 8.89
N LEU A 7 -15.00 -40.97 9.85
CA LEU A 7 -15.41 -41.61 11.08
C LEU A 7 -16.90 -42.00 10.96
N ASP A 8 -17.25 -43.19 11.43
CA ASP A 8 -18.64 -43.65 11.49
C ASP A 8 -19.33 -43.08 12.73
N ASP A 9 -20.29 -42.18 12.51
CA ASP A 9 -21.08 -41.53 13.55
C ASP A 9 -22.53 -42.07 13.62
N GLU A 10 -22.97 -42.94 12.68
CA GLU A 10 -24.35 -43.44 12.62
C GLU A 10 -24.54 -44.83 13.23
N GLU A 11 -23.70 -45.81 12.88
CA GLU A 11 -23.90 -47.20 13.33
C GLU A 11 -23.06 -47.54 14.58
N GLY A 12 -21.85 -46.99 14.65
CA GLY A 12 -20.94 -47.18 15.78
C GLY A 12 -20.56 -48.64 15.99
N LEU A 13 -20.31 -49.04 17.25
CA LEU A 13 -19.95 -50.42 17.59
C LEU A 13 -21.05 -51.12 18.41
N PRO A 14 -22.06 -51.73 17.75
CA PRO A 14 -23.14 -52.42 18.46
C PRO A 14 -22.65 -53.72 19.10
N GLU A 15 -23.23 -54.05 20.26
CA GLU A 15 -22.87 -55.20 21.10
C GLU A 15 -22.78 -56.54 20.34
N LYS A 16 -23.69 -56.74 19.37
CA LYS A 16 -23.76 -57.95 18.54
C LYS A 16 -22.51 -58.16 17.68
N LEU A 17 -21.79 -57.08 17.35
CA LEU A 17 -20.56 -57.09 16.55
C LEU A 17 -19.29 -57.09 17.41
N VAL A 18 -19.41 -56.92 18.73
CA VAL A 18 -18.25 -56.94 19.65
C VAL A 18 -17.69 -58.37 19.75
N ILE A 19 -16.37 -58.48 19.60
CA ILE A 19 -15.65 -59.75 19.73
C ILE A 19 -15.60 -60.18 21.20
N LYS A 20 -16.24 -61.31 21.52
CA LYS A 20 -16.35 -61.85 22.88
C LYS A 20 -15.13 -62.67 23.29
N ASN A 21 -13.97 -62.03 23.33
CA ASN A 21 -12.74 -62.66 23.81
C ASN A 21 -12.70 -62.68 25.37
N GLN A 22 -11.63 -63.25 25.94
CA GLN A 22 -11.47 -63.31 27.40
C GLN A 22 -11.45 -61.92 28.05
N GLN A 23 -10.85 -60.93 27.39
CA GLN A 23 -10.75 -59.56 27.91
C GLN A 23 -12.13 -58.89 27.99
N PHE A 24 -12.99 -59.08 26.97
CA PHE A 24 -14.36 -58.59 26.96
C PHE A 24 -15.15 -59.09 28.18
N HIS A 25 -15.03 -60.38 28.52
CA HIS A 25 -15.71 -60.93 29.68
C HIS A 25 -15.15 -60.37 30.99
N LYS A 26 -13.82 -60.26 31.09
CA LYS A 26 -13.13 -59.71 32.28
C LYS A 26 -13.50 -58.26 32.56
N GLU A 27 -13.55 -57.41 31.54
CA GLU A 27 -13.90 -55.99 31.69
C GLU A 27 -15.37 -55.79 32.14
N ARG A 28 -16.24 -56.76 31.86
CA ARG A 28 -17.67 -56.72 32.17
C ARG A 28 -18.06 -57.39 33.48
N GLU A 29 -17.11 -58.04 34.17
CA GLU A 29 -17.36 -58.58 35.51
C GLU A 29 -17.78 -57.50 36.50
N GLN A 30 -17.32 -56.26 36.29
CA GLN A 30 -17.69 -55.13 37.13
C GLN A 30 -18.66 -54.20 36.39
N PRO A 31 -19.84 -53.91 36.98
CA PRO A 31 -20.78 -52.98 36.36
C PRO A 31 -20.23 -51.54 36.37
N PRO A 32 -20.73 -50.67 35.48
CA PRO A 32 -20.42 -49.24 35.51
C PRO A 32 -20.73 -48.66 36.90
N ARG A 33 -19.75 -47.98 37.48
CA ARG A 33 -19.85 -47.42 38.84
C ARG A 33 -18.98 -46.16 38.96
N PHE A 34 -19.24 -45.38 40.00
CA PHE A 34 -18.29 -44.36 40.44
C PHE A 34 -17.25 -44.98 41.37
N ALA A 35 -15.98 -44.71 41.09
CA ALA A 35 -14.89 -45.10 41.97
C ALA A 35 -15.08 -44.43 43.34
N GLN A 36 -14.95 -45.22 44.42
CA GLN A 36 -15.10 -44.71 45.78
C GLN A 36 -13.94 -43.77 46.13
N ALA A 37 -14.23 -42.67 46.81
CA ALA A 37 -13.18 -41.74 47.25
C ALA A 37 -12.14 -42.45 48.14
N GLY A 38 -10.86 -42.18 47.89
CA GLY A 38 -9.75 -42.84 48.61
C GLY A 38 -9.45 -44.27 48.14
N SER A 39 -10.18 -44.79 47.15
CA SER A 39 -9.79 -46.05 46.48
C SER A 39 -8.66 -45.81 45.48
N PHE A 40 -7.87 -46.85 45.22
CA PHE A 40 -6.84 -46.85 44.18
C PHE A 40 -7.40 -46.44 42.80
N GLU A 41 -8.60 -46.92 42.45
CA GLU A 41 -9.28 -46.59 41.19
C GLU A 41 -9.58 -45.09 41.09
N SER A 42 -10.06 -44.48 42.18
CA SER A 42 -10.38 -43.04 42.23
C SER A 42 -9.11 -42.19 42.12
N GLU A 43 -8.04 -42.56 42.80
CA GLU A 43 -6.75 -41.86 42.70
C GLU A 43 -6.15 -41.96 41.30
N TYR A 44 -6.17 -43.14 40.70
CA TYR A 44 -5.67 -43.36 39.34
C TYR A 44 -6.48 -42.58 38.31
N ALA A 45 -7.81 -42.65 38.37
CA ALA A 45 -8.71 -41.88 37.50
C ALA A 45 -8.48 -40.36 37.65
N THR A 46 -8.22 -39.88 38.86
CA THR A 46 -7.92 -38.46 39.12
C THR A 46 -6.60 -38.03 38.47
N ARG A 47 -5.54 -38.84 38.58
CA ARG A 47 -4.26 -38.57 37.90
C ARG A 47 -4.41 -38.58 36.38
N TRP A 48 -5.19 -39.52 35.84
CA TRP A 48 -5.49 -39.58 34.41
C TRP A 48 -6.23 -38.32 33.93
N LYS A 49 -7.27 -37.90 34.65
CA LYS A 49 -7.99 -36.64 34.37
C LYS A 49 -7.06 -35.43 34.40
N ALA A 50 -6.13 -35.37 35.34
CA ALA A 50 -5.16 -34.28 35.40
C ALA A 50 -4.23 -34.23 34.17
N LEU A 51 -3.84 -35.40 33.63
CA LEU A 51 -3.08 -35.47 32.38
C LEU A 51 -3.91 -35.00 31.18
N THR A 52 -5.15 -35.45 31.03
CA THR A 52 -6.04 -35.00 29.94
C THR A 52 -6.32 -33.49 30.03
N GLU A 53 -6.49 -32.95 31.23
CA GLU A 53 -6.66 -31.51 31.45
C GLU A 53 -5.39 -30.73 31.07
N MET A 54 -4.21 -31.26 31.41
CA MET A 54 -2.94 -30.66 31.00
C MET A 54 -2.76 -30.68 29.48
N GLU A 55 -3.04 -31.81 28.83
CA GLU A 55 -3.02 -31.96 27.37
C GLU A 55 -3.94 -30.93 26.70
N LYS A 56 -5.18 -30.82 27.18
CA LYS A 56 -6.13 -29.84 26.68
C LYS A 56 -5.61 -28.40 26.80
N ARG A 57 -5.03 -28.03 27.95
CA ARG A 57 -4.45 -26.70 28.16
C ARG A 57 -3.29 -26.41 27.21
N GLN A 58 -2.44 -27.40 26.95
CA GLN A 58 -1.34 -27.25 26.01
C GLN A 58 -1.84 -27.06 24.58
N GLN A 59 -2.84 -27.86 24.17
CA GLN A 59 -3.47 -27.72 22.87
C GLN A 59 -4.10 -26.32 22.71
N ASP A 60 -4.92 -25.89 23.67
CA ASP A 60 -5.57 -24.58 23.67
C ASP A 60 -4.54 -23.44 23.63
N GLN A 61 -3.42 -23.58 24.35
CA GLN A 61 -2.34 -22.59 24.36
C GLN A 61 -1.66 -22.48 22.98
N VAL A 62 -1.37 -23.62 22.35
CA VAL A 62 -0.76 -23.66 21.02
C VAL A 62 -1.72 -23.08 19.99
N ASP A 63 -2.99 -23.46 20.02
CA ASP A 63 -4.01 -22.97 19.11
C ASP A 63 -4.21 -21.46 19.24
N HIS A 64 -4.26 -20.95 20.48
CA HIS A 64 -4.30 -19.51 20.73
C HIS A 64 -3.06 -18.79 20.19
N THR A 65 -1.87 -19.33 20.47
CA THR A 65 -0.60 -18.76 20.01
C THR A 65 -0.55 -18.67 18.49
N ILE A 66 -0.93 -19.74 17.80
CA ILE A 66 -0.98 -19.80 16.34
C ILE A 66 -2.01 -18.80 15.80
N LYS A 67 -3.18 -18.72 16.42
CA LYS A 67 -4.23 -17.77 16.02
C LYS A 67 -3.74 -16.33 16.11
N VAL A 68 -3.14 -15.93 17.23
CA VAL A 68 -2.60 -14.57 17.43
C VAL A 68 -1.48 -14.28 16.43
N ALA A 69 -0.60 -15.25 16.15
CA ALA A 69 0.46 -15.08 15.16
C ALA A 69 -0.10 -14.85 13.74
N ARG A 70 -1.17 -15.56 13.37
CA ARG A 70 -1.87 -15.38 12.08
C ARG A 70 -2.54 -14.00 12.00
N GLU A 71 -3.28 -13.61 13.03
CA GLU A 71 -3.93 -12.29 13.09
C GLU A 71 -2.90 -11.15 12.98
N LYS A 72 -1.77 -11.29 13.67
CA LYS A 72 -0.67 -10.32 13.57
C LYS A 72 -0.11 -10.23 12.16
N LEU A 73 0.11 -11.37 11.50
CA LEU A 73 0.60 -11.40 10.12
C LEU A 73 -0.39 -10.75 9.16
N GLU A 74 -1.69 -11.01 9.31
CA GLU A 74 -2.73 -10.38 8.49
C GLU A 74 -2.72 -8.85 8.65
N MET A 75 -2.63 -8.34 9.88
CA MET A 75 -2.51 -6.91 10.13
C MET A 75 -1.25 -6.30 9.49
N GLU A 76 -0.10 -6.97 9.60
CA GLU A 76 1.16 -6.51 8.99
C GLU A 76 1.07 -6.48 7.46
N MET A 77 0.43 -7.48 6.86
CA MET A 77 0.20 -7.52 5.41
C MET A 77 -0.74 -6.41 4.93
N GLU A 78 -1.82 -6.14 5.67
CA GLU A 78 -2.75 -5.06 5.33
C GLU A 78 -2.05 -3.69 5.43
N ALA A 79 -1.25 -3.47 6.48
CA ALA A 79 -0.46 -2.26 6.63
C ALA A 79 0.54 -2.08 5.48
N ALA A 80 1.31 -3.12 5.16
CA ALA A 80 2.28 -3.10 4.07
C ALA A 80 1.62 -2.83 2.70
N HIS A 81 0.44 -3.41 2.47
CA HIS A 81 -0.33 -3.15 1.27
C HIS A 81 -0.80 -1.69 1.19
N GLY A 82 -1.32 -1.14 2.29
CA GLY A 82 -1.72 0.27 2.38
C GLY A 82 -0.55 1.22 2.12
N GLU A 83 0.60 0.97 2.75
CA GLU A 83 1.83 1.75 2.54
C GLU A 83 2.31 1.69 1.09
N HIS A 84 2.25 0.51 0.46
CA HIS A 84 2.61 0.35 -0.94
C HIS A 84 1.68 1.14 -1.87
N GLN A 85 0.37 1.12 -1.63
CA GLN A 85 -0.57 1.93 -2.41
C GLN A 85 -0.27 3.43 -2.29
N VAL A 86 -0.02 3.92 -1.08
CA VAL A 86 0.35 5.33 -0.85
C VAL A 86 1.67 5.67 -1.57
N MET A 87 2.65 4.78 -1.54
CA MET A 87 3.92 4.96 -2.27
C MET A 87 3.67 5.13 -3.78
N LEU A 88 2.85 4.26 -4.39
CA LEU A 88 2.52 4.34 -5.82
C LEU A 88 1.80 5.65 -6.16
N MET A 89 0.82 6.06 -5.34
CA MET A 89 0.13 7.34 -5.52
C MET A 89 1.09 8.53 -5.41
N ARG A 90 2.02 8.49 -4.46
CA ARG A 90 3.04 9.54 -4.29
C ARG A 90 3.97 9.60 -5.49
N GLN A 91 4.38 8.46 -6.05
CA GLN A 91 5.20 8.42 -7.24
C GLN A 91 4.49 9.02 -8.46
N ASP A 92 3.22 8.67 -8.68
CA ASP A 92 2.45 9.25 -9.79
C ASP A 92 2.24 10.76 -9.63
N LEU A 93 1.97 11.21 -8.40
CA LEU A 93 1.85 12.64 -8.10
C LEU A 93 3.15 13.40 -8.40
N MET A 94 4.29 12.87 -7.96
CA MET A 94 5.60 13.47 -8.24
C MET A 94 5.89 13.53 -9.73
N ARG A 95 5.55 12.47 -10.48
CA ARG A 95 5.69 12.45 -11.94
C ARG A 95 4.88 13.56 -12.61
N ARG A 96 3.60 13.70 -12.24
CA ARG A 96 2.72 14.76 -12.78
C ARG A 96 3.21 16.16 -12.40
N GLN A 97 3.71 16.35 -11.18
CA GLN A 97 4.28 17.64 -10.75
C GLN A 97 5.52 18.01 -11.56
N GLU A 98 6.40 17.06 -11.84
CA GLU A 98 7.58 17.28 -12.68
C GLU A 98 7.20 17.59 -14.14
N GLU A 99 6.17 16.91 -14.69
CA GLU A 99 5.62 17.21 -16.02
C GLU A 99 5.07 18.65 -16.09
N LEU A 100 4.30 19.07 -15.08
CA LEU A 100 3.79 20.44 -14.98
C LEU A 100 4.92 21.46 -14.87
N ARG A 101 5.93 21.22 -14.03
CA ARG A 101 7.09 22.11 -13.89
C ARG A 101 7.81 22.30 -15.23
N ARG A 102 8.03 21.23 -15.99
CA ARG A 102 8.65 21.30 -17.32
C ARG A 102 7.82 22.12 -18.30
N MET A 103 6.49 21.93 -18.29
CA MET A 103 5.59 22.71 -19.14
C MET A 103 5.60 24.19 -18.78
N GLU A 104 5.61 24.53 -17.49
CA GLU A 104 5.74 25.91 -17.00
C GLU A 104 7.08 26.53 -17.38
N GLU A 105 8.19 25.80 -17.26
CA GLU A 105 9.51 26.26 -17.67
C GLU A 105 9.58 26.55 -19.17
N LEU A 106 9.04 25.64 -20.01
CA LEU A 106 8.95 25.85 -21.46
C LEU A 106 8.09 27.08 -21.81
N HIS A 107 6.94 27.22 -21.15
CA HIS A 107 6.08 28.38 -21.33
C HIS A 107 6.79 29.68 -20.95
N ASN A 108 7.49 29.70 -19.82
CA ASN A 108 8.22 30.88 -19.36
C ASN A 108 9.39 31.23 -20.31
N GLN A 109 10.11 30.22 -20.83
CA GLN A 109 11.13 30.43 -21.86
C GLN A 109 10.54 31.04 -23.14
N GLU A 110 9.38 30.58 -23.58
CA GLU A 110 8.69 31.11 -24.77
C GLU A 110 8.27 32.57 -24.55
N VAL A 111 7.70 32.89 -23.39
CA VAL A 111 7.34 34.27 -23.02
C VAL A 111 8.58 35.17 -22.99
N GLN A 112 9.70 34.70 -22.43
CA GLN A 112 10.96 35.46 -22.40
C GLN A 112 11.50 35.71 -23.81
N LYS A 113 11.51 34.68 -24.67
CA LYS A 113 11.92 34.83 -26.08
C LYS A 113 11.06 35.83 -26.84
N ARG A 114 9.73 35.76 -26.65
CA ARG A 114 8.79 36.71 -27.27
C ARG A 114 9.07 38.14 -26.81
N LYS A 115 9.26 38.37 -25.50
CA LYS A 115 9.64 39.69 -24.96
C LYS A 115 10.95 40.21 -25.55
N GLN A 116 11.97 39.35 -25.67
CA GLN A 116 13.24 39.74 -26.29
C GLN A 116 13.08 40.12 -27.77
N LEU A 117 12.24 39.40 -28.51
CA LEU A 117 11.95 39.71 -29.90
C LEU A 117 11.20 41.04 -30.04
N GLU A 118 10.19 41.29 -29.20
CA GLU A 118 9.45 42.55 -29.17
C GLU A 118 10.39 43.74 -28.86
N LEU A 119 11.29 43.63 -27.88
CA LEU A 119 12.28 44.66 -27.56
C LEU A 119 13.22 44.95 -28.74
N ARG A 120 13.70 43.91 -29.44
CA ARG A 120 14.55 44.08 -30.64
C ARG A 120 13.80 44.79 -31.76
N GLN A 121 12.53 44.44 -31.99
CA GLN A 121 11.71 45.11 -32.99
C GLN A 121 11.45 46.57 -32.64
N GLU A 122 11.21 46.88 -31.36
CA GLU A 122 11.03 48.25 -30.90
C GLU A 122 12.32 49.08 -31.04
N GLU A 123 13.49 48.51 -30.72
CA GLU A 123 14.79 49.15 -30.95
C GLU A 123 15.06 49.41 -32.43
N GLU A 124 14.78 48.45 -33.32
CA GLU A 124 14.91 48.67 -34.76
C GLU A 124 13.97 49.77 -35.25
N ARG A 125 12.72 49.78 -34.77
CA ARG A 125 11.75 50.82 -35.14
C ARG A 125 12.22 52.20 -34.67
N ARG A 126 12.69 52.31 -33.42
CA ARG A 126 13.28 53.55 -32.88
C ARG A 126 14.48 54.03 -33.70
N ARG A 127 15.41 53.14 -34.07
CA ARG A 127 16.57 53.50 -34.91
C ARG A 127 16.14 54.03 -36.27
N ARG A 128 15.18 53.38 -36.94
CA ARG A 128 14.64 53.86 -38.22
C ARG A 128 13.93 55.20 -38.08
N GLU A 129 13.14 55.39 -37.02
CA GLU A 129 12.49 56.67 -36.73
C GLU A 129 13.51 57.79 -36.49
N GLU A 130 14.59 57.53 -35.73
CA GLU A 130 15.69 58.48 -35.54
C GLU A 130 16.45 58.78 -36.84
N GLU A 131 16.70 57.79 -37.69
CA GLU A 131 17.34 57.99 -39.00
C GLU A 131 16.47 58.86 -39.93
N VAL A 132 15.17 58.58 -40.00
CA VAL A 132 14.22 59.39 -40.78
C VAL A 132 14.15 60.82 -40.22
N ARG A 133 14.15 60.98 -38.89
CA ARG A 133 14.16 62.32 -38.26
C ARG A 133 15.43 63.10 -38.60
N ARG A 134 16.61 62.46 -38.52
CA ARG A 134 17.88 63.08 -38.93
C ARG A 134 17.87 63.46 -40.41
N GLN A 135 17.39 62.59 -41.30
CA GLN A 135 17.28 62.90 -42.72
C GLN A 135 16.32 64.07 -43.00
N GLN A 136 15.20 64.17 -42.27
CA GLN A 136 14.28 65.31 -42.36
C GLN A 136 14.92 66.60 -41.83
N GLU A 137 15.63 66.54 -40.70
CA GLU A 137 16.39 67.66 -40.15
C GLU A 137 17.46 68.16 -41.15
N GLU A 138 18.22 67.25 -41.77
CA GLU A 138 19.22 67.57 -42.81
C GLU A 138 18.58 68.18 -44.07
N MET A 139 17.42 67.67 -44.52
CA MET A 139 16.67 68.27 -45.64
C MET A 139 16.17 69.69 -45.31
N MET A 140 15.67 69.91 -44.10
CA MET A 140 15.25 71.23 -43.62
C MET A 140 16.44 72.20 -43.51
N GLN A 141 17.60 71.71 -43.06
CA GLN A 141 18.83 72.50 -42.98
C GLN A 141 19.34 72.89 -44.38
N ARG A 142 19.31 71.96 -45.35
CA ARG A 142 19.61 72.26 -46.75
C ARG A 142 18.64 73.25 -47.39
N GLN A 143 17.34 73.20 -47.03
CA GLN A 143 16.37 74.22 -47.48
C GLN A 143 16.63 75.60 -46.85
N GLN A 144 17.00 75.67 -45.57
CA GLN A 144 17.39 76.93 -44.92
C GLN A 144 18.70 77.50 -45.47
N GLU A 145 19.68 76.66 -45.81
CA GLU A 145 20.94 77.08 -46.45
C GLU A 145 20.71 77.53 -47.90
N GLY A 146 19.78 76.90 -48.63
CA GLY A 146 19.32 77.36 -49.95
C GLY A 146 18.58 78.70 -49.89
N PHE A 147 17.86 78.98 -48.81
CA PHE A 147 17.16 80.27 -48.62
C PHE A 147 18.10 81.40 -48.19
N LYS A 148 19.18 81.10 -47.44
CA LYS A 148 20.23 82.06 -47.06
C LYS A 148 21.24 82.37 -48.17
N GLY A 149 21.25 81.58 -49.26
CA GLY A 149 22.09 81.82 -50.44
C GLY A 149 21.53 82.80 -51.47
N THR A 150 20.29 83.31 -51.28
CA THR A 150 19.60 84.14 -52.29
C THR A 150 19.19 85.54 -51.79
N LEU A 151 19.68 85.98 -50.63
CA LEU A 151 19.58 87.38 -50.21
C LEU A 151 20.99 87.96 -50.07
N ARG A 152 21.41 88.66 -51.13
CA ARG A 152 22.49 89.65 -51.13
C ARG A 152 21.87 91.03 -51.01
#